data_AF-A0A7V6YY54-F1
#
_entry.id   AF-A0A7V6YY54-F1
#
_cell.length_a   1.000
_cell.length_b   1.000
_cell.length_c   1.000
_cell.angle_alpha   90.00
_cell.angle_beta   90.00
_cell.angle_gamma   90.00
#
_symmetry.space_group_name_H-M   'P 1'
#
loop_
_entity.id
_entity.type
_entity.pdbx_description
1 polymer ?
#
loop_
_entity_poly.entity_id
_entity_poly.type
_entity_poly.pdbx_seq_one_letter_code
_entity_poly.pdbx_strand_id
1 'polypeptide(L)' 'MKRSSPVKLLVRNPRSGEFLQSTGDWTQGAERAFNFPNPLNAIHLCLEKDLQNVELILRFEGDTSDRCLPLAIG' A
#
# COMPACT_ATOMS: atom_id res chain seq x y z
N MET A 1 12.85 -18.37 9.82
CA MET A 1 12.79 -17.11 9.04
C MET A 1 12.65 -15.95 10.00
N LYS A 2 13.60 -15.01 10.05
CA LYS A 2 13.38 -13.74 10.74
C LYS A 2 12.20 -13.07 10.04
N ARG A 3 11.11 -12.81 10.77
CA ARG A 3 9.98 -12.03 10.26
C ARG A 3 10.47 -10.59 10.13
N SER A 4 11.07 -10.25 9.00
CA SER A 4 11.40 -8.86 8.68
C SER A 4 10.08 -8.15 8.41
N SER A 5 9.70 -7.20 9.24
CA SER A 5 8.58 -6.32 8.94
C SER A 5 8.92 -5.47 7.70
N PRO A 6 7.94 -5.15 6.83
CA PRO A 6 8.18 -4.24 5.72
C PRO A 6 8.58 -2.86 6.24
N VAL A 7 9.55 -2.22 5.59
CA VAL A 7 9.95 -0.82 5.88
C VAL A 7 8.97 0.18 5.27
N LYS A 8 8.30 -0.20 4.17
CA LYS A 8 7.16 0.55 3.66
C LYS A 8 6.01 -0.39 3.32
N LEU A 9 4.82 0.03 3.73
CA LEU A 9 3.55 -0.57 3.35
C LEU A 9 2.71 0.53 2.72
N LEU A 10 2.45 0.43 1.42
CA LEU A 10 1.73 1.44 0.65
C LEU A 10 0.48 0.82 0.03
N VAL A 11 -0.50 1.65 -0.31
CA VAL A 11 -1.64 1.28 -1.15
C VAL A 11 -1.42 1.87 -2.54
N ARG A 12 -1.60 1.05 -3.59
CA ARG A 12 -1.45 1.46 -4.99
C ARG A 12 -2.71 1.16 -5.78
N ASN A 13 -3.08 2.05 -6.70
CA ASN A 13 -4.04 1.77 -7.75
C ASN A 13 -3.29 1.10 -8.92
N PRO A 14 -3.54 -0.19 -9.21
CA PRO A 14 -2.84 -0.92 -10.27
C PRO A 14 -3.15 -0.39 -11.67
N ARG A 15 -4.26 0.32 -11.87
CA ARG A 15 -4.65 0.89 -13.17
C ARG A 15 -3.87 2.16 -13.48
N SER A 16 -3.74 3.08 -12.52
CA SER A 16 -3.04 4.35 -12.71
C SER A 16 -1.57 4.32 -12.27
N GLY A 17 -1.18 3.31 -11.50
CA GLY A 17 0.13 3.23 -10.85
C GLY A 17 0.30 4.15 -9.64
N GLU A 18 -0.75 4.89 -9.25
CA GLU A 18 -0.70 5.89 -8.19
C GLU A 18 -0.76 5.27 -6.81
N PHE A 19 -0.18 5.95 -5.84
CA PHE A 19 -0.14 5.56 -4.45
C PHE A 19 -1.04 6.47 -3.61
N LEU A 20 -1.63 5.90 -2.56
CA LEU A 20 -2.52 6.62 -1.66
C LEU A 20 -1.73 7.49 -0.67
N GLN A 21 -2.15 8.73 -0.48
CA GLN A 21 -1.62 9.66 0.52
C GLN A 21 -2.47 9.64 1.81
N SER A 22 -1.95 10.23 2.89
CA SER A 22 -2.66 10.32 4.17
C SER A 22 -3.92 11.18 4.11
N THR A 23 -3.99 12.09 3.14
CA THR A 23 -5.15 12.95 2.88
C THR A 23 -6.28 12.21 2.16
N GLY A 24 -6.02 11.00 1.65
CA GLY A 24 -6.94 10.27 0.77
C GLY A 24 -6.75 10.55 -0.72
N ASP A 25 -5.87 11.49 -1.08
CA ASP A 25 -5.51 11.78 -2.47
C ASP A 25 -4.54 10.73 -3.04
N TRP A 26 -4.47 10.68 -4.37
CA TRP A 26 -3.56 9.81 -5.11
C TRP A 26 -2.32 10.58 -5.58
N THR A 27 -1.17 9.91 -5.59
CA THR A 27 0.10 10.50 -6.04
C THR A 27 0.93 9.51 -6.86
N GLN A 28 1.63 10.00 -7.88
CA GLN A 28 2.53 9.20 -8.71
C GLN A 28 3.81 8.76 -7.98
N GLY A 29 4.15 9.42 -6.85
CA GLY A 29 5.40 9.19 -6.13
C GLY A 29 5.25 8.31 -4.89
N ALA A 30 5.87 7.12 -4.89
CA ALA A 30 5.90 6.22 -3.73
C ALA A 30 6.59 6.84 -2.49
N GLU A 31 7.39 7.88 -2.68
CA GLU A 31 8.02 8.68 -1.63
C GLU A 31 7.03 9.61 -0.92
N ARG A 32 5.97 10.04 -1.61
CA ARG A 32 4.89 10.89 -1.07
C ARG A 32 3.68 10.08 -0.61
N ALA A 33 3.68 8.79 -0.89
CA ALA A 33 2.67 7.84 -0.44
C ALA A 33 2.68 7.71 1.08
N PHE A 34 1.51 7.43 1.65
CA PHE A 34 1.39 7.17 3.07
C PHE A 34 1.96 5.78 3.41
N ASN A 35 2.89 5.75 4.37
CA ASN A 35 3.42 4.51 4.91
C ASN A 35 2.51 4.01 6.03
N PHE A 36 1.71 2.99 5.74
CA PHE A 36 0.81 2.40 6.71
C PHE A 36 1.60 1.63 7.78
N PRO A 37 1.26 1.76 9.06
CA PRO A 37 1.99 1.09 10.13
C PRO A 37 1.77 -0.43 10.14
N ASN A 38 0.66 -0.92 9.58
CA ASN A 38 0.37 -2.34 9.41
C ASN A 38 -0.69 -2.58 8.32
N PRO A 39 -0.81 -3.81 7.79
CA PRO A 39 -1.78 -4.14 6.74
C PRO A 39 -3.25 -3.89 7.11
N LEU A 40 -3.62 -4.09 8.39
CA LEU A 40 -5.00 -3.89 8.84
C LEU A 40 -5.41 -2.42 8.71
N ASN A 41 -4.53 -1.48 9.06
CA ASN A 41 -4.81 -0.05 8.91
C ASN A 41 -4.97 0.35 7.43
N ALA A 42 -4.18 -0.24 6.53
CA ALA A 42 -4.33 -0.01 5.10
C ALA A 42 -5.68 -0.55 4.59
N ILE A 43 -6.02 -1.78 4.95
CA ILE A 43 -7.29 -2.43 4.56
C ILE A 43 -8.50 -1.66 5.11
N HIS A 44 -8.46 -1.26 6.39
CA HIS A 44 -9.53 -0.47 7.01
C HIS A 44 -9.75 0.86 6.30
N LEU A 45 -8.68 1.58 5.94
CA LEU A 45 -8.82 2.81 5.19
C LEU A 45 -9.44 2.56 3.81
N CYS A 46 -8.99 1.52 3.10
CA CYS A 46 -9.56 1.18 1.80
C CYS A 46 -11.06 0.85 1.91
N LEU A 47 -11.48 0.12 2.94
CA LEU A 47 -12.89 -0.15 3.22
C LEU A 47 -13.67 1.13 3.56
N GLU A 48 -13.14 1.98 4.45
CA GLU A 48 -13.79 3.23 4.87
C GLU A 48 -14.02 4.19 3.70
N LYS A 49 -13.06 4.22 2.76
CA LYS A 49 -13.08 5.10 1.59
C LYS A 49 -13.66 4.45 0.33
N ASP A 50 -14.20 3.23 0.44
CA ASP A 50 -14.70 2.42 -0.69
C ASP A 50 -13.70 2.34 -1.86
N LEU A 51 -12.41 2.19 -1.52
CA LEU A 51 -11.34 2.04 -2.51
C LEU A 51 -11.31 0.60 -3.01
N GLN A 52 -11.75 0.41 -4.25
CA GLN A 52 -11.79 -0.89 -4.89
C GLN A 52 -10.60 -1.10 -5.83
N ASN A 53 -10.28 -2.38 -6.08
CA ASN A 53 -9.23 -2.79 -7.01
C ASN A 53 -7.85 -2.18 -6.70
N VAL A 54 -7.46 -2.14 -5.42
CA VAL A 54 -6.16 -1.62 -4.99
C VAL A 54 -5.19 -2.75 -4.66
N GLU A 55 -3.90 -2.44 -4.60
CA GLU A 55 -2.83 -3.36 -4.20
C GLU A 55 -2.10 -2.83 -2.96
N LEU A 56 -1.74 -3.74 -2.05
CA LEU A 56 -0.76 -3.47 -1.01
C LEU A 56 0.64 -3.70 -1.55
N ILE A 57 1.48 -2.69 -1.40
CA ILE A 57 2.89 -2.73 -1.79
C ILE A 57 3.71 -2.85 -0.51
N LEU A 58 4.35 -4.00 -0.34
CA LEU A 58 5.24 -4.30 0.77
C LEU A 58 6.69 -4.19 0.30
N ARG A 59 7.42 -3.22 0.85
CA ARG A 59 8.86 -3.04 0.63
C ARG A 59 9.63 -3.46 1.86
N PHE A 60 10.63 -4.32 1.68
CA PHE A 60 11.50 -4.79 2.75
C PHE A 60 12.90 -4.17 2.62
N GLU A 61 13.57 -3.91 3.74
CA GLU A 61 14.92 -3.37 3.72
C GLU A 61 15.87 -4.35 3.03
N GLY A 62 16.69 -3.85 2.11
CA GLY A 62 17.67 -4.65 1.36
C GLY A 62 17.06 -5.55 0.28
N ASP A 63 15.74 -5.59 0.12
CA ASP A 63 15.08 -6.32 -0.96
C ASP A 63 15.02 -5.41 -2.21
N THR A 64 15.33 -5.95 -3.39
CA THR A 64 15.37 -5.18 -4.64
C THR A 64 13.99 -5.06 -5.30
N SER A 65 13.01 -5.81 -4.80
CA SER A 65 11.69 -5.93 -5.39
C SER A 65 10.59 -5.77 -4.34
N ASP A 66 9.55 -5.03 -4.70
CA ASP A 66 8.35 -4.91 -3.88
C ASP A 66 7.47 -6.16 -4.01
N ARG A 67 6.82 -6.57 -2.93
CA ARG A 67 5.73 -7.57 -3.01
C ARG A 67 4.43 -6.82 -3.21
N CYS A 68 3.73 -7.12 -4.30
CA CYS A 68 2.43 -6.55 -4.63
C CYS A 68 1.35 -7.56 -4.29
N LEU A 69 0.42 -7.21 -3.41
CA LEU A 69 -0.71 -8.05 -3.01
C LEU A 69 -2.01 -7.38 -3.43
N PRO A 70 -2.77 -7.94 -4.39
CA PRO A 70 -4.07 -7.39 -4.74
C PRO A 70 -5.04 -7.55 -3.58
N LEU A 71 -5.76 -6.47 -3.26
CA LEU A 71 -6.85 -6.50 -2.30
C LEU A 71 -8.17 -6.71 -3.05
N ALA A 72 -8.73 -7.91 -2.92
CA ALA A 72 -10.12 -8.17 -3.25
C ALA A 72 -10.98 -7.67 -2.09
N ILE A 73 -11.31 -6.38 -2.12
CA ILE A 73 -12.26 -5.77 -1.19
C ILE A 73 -13.62 -5.80 -1.88
N GLY A 74 -14.55 -6.62 -1.37
CA GLY A 74 -15.87 -6.86 -1.93
C GLY A 74 -16.85 -7.32 -0.87
#